data_AF-A0AAQ3LWJ7-F1
#
_entry.id   AF-A0AAQ3LWJ7-F1
#
_cell.length_a   1.000
_cell.length_b   1.000
_cell.length_c   1.000
_cell.angle_alpha   90.00
_cell.angle_beta   90.00
_cell.angle_gamma   90.00
#
_symmetry.space_group_name_H-M   'P 1'
#
loop_
_entity.id
_entity.type
_entity.pdbx_description
1 polymer ?
#
loop_
_entity_poly.entity_id
_entity_poly.type
_entity_poly.pdbx_seq_one_letter_code
_entity_poly.pdbx_strand_id
1 'polypeptide(L)'
;MRKLSPEIWKCFEFQESTSFDLLLFARKLLIDGEATYMAHLLELSESDSEDWMKNNLNLKSRILSCDRKSIMADAEDALRGMEAMQSIRDRLGDLFPERGVTKLEEYELTKDALRRVKQEFIGRFAHTDEERTAWQESWPFDD
;
A
#
# COMPACT_ATOMS: atom_id res chain seq x y z
N MET A 1 9.47 -34.55 -1.31
CA MET A 1 8.72 -33.81 -0.28
C MET A 1 7.20 -34.02 -0.36
N ARG A 2 6.55 -33.91 -1.53
CA ARG A 2 5.08 -34.08 -1.70
C ARG A 2 4.46 -35.34 -1.06
N LYS A 3 5.21 -36.46 -1.02
CA LYS A 3 4.78 -37.74 -0.41
C LYS A 3 5.01 -37.85 1.11
N LEU A 4 5.85 -37.00 1.70
CA LEU A 4 6.22 -37.08 3.13
C LEU A 4 5.19 -36.39 4.03
N SER A 5 4.55 -35.31 3.54
CA SER A 5 3.53 -34.55 4.28
C SER A 5 2.44 -34.03 3.33
N PRO A 6 1.50 -34.89 2.90
CA PRO A 6 0.49 -34.53 1.91
C PRO A 6 -0.43 -33.39 2.37
N GLU A 7 -0.74 -33.29 3.67
CA GLU A 7 -1.58 -32.22 4.20
C GLU A 7 -0.92 -30.84 4.12
N ILE A 8 0.39 -30.75 4.42
CA ILE A 8 1.14 -29.50 4.27
C ILE A 8 1.17 -29.07 2.79
N TRP A 9 1.30 -30.05 1.89
CA TRP A 9 1.30 -29.75 0.46
C TRP A 9 -0.05 -29.21 -0.03
N LYS A 10 -1.17 -29.75 0.46
CA LYS A 10 -2.50 -29.18 0.18
C LYS A 10 -2.63 -27.73 0.66
N CYS A 11 -1.98 -27.37 1.78
CA CYS A 11 -1.96 -25.98 2.23
C CYS A 11 -1.23 -25.06 1.25
N PHE A 12 -0.09 -25.49 0.68
CA PHE A 12 0.59 -24.71 -0.35
C PHE A 12 -0.22 -24.60 -1.64
N GLU A 13 -0.86 -25.69 -2.07
CA GLU A 13 -1.78 -25.65 -3.22
C GLU A 13 -2.97 -24.72 -2.98
N PHE A 14 -3.49 -24.67 -1.75
CA PHE A 14 -4.53 -23.72 -1.39
C PHE A 14 -4.02 -22.28 -1.38
N GLN A 15 -2.78 -22.03 -0.94
CA GLN A 15 -2.17 -20.70 -0.97
C GLN A 15 -2.01 -20.14 -2.39
N GLU A 16 -1.90 -21.00 -3.40
CA GLU A 16 -1.85 -20.60 -4.82
C GLU A 16 -3.27 -20.44 -5.43
N SER A 17 -4.33 -20.71 -4.68
CA SER A 17 -5.71 -20.58 -5.16
C SER A 17 -6.26 -19.18 -4.95
N THR A 18 -7.12 -18.73 -5.87
CA THR A 18 -7.78 -17.43 -5.74
C THR A 18 -8.73 -17.37 -4.54
N SER A 19 -9.29 -18.50 -4.10
CA SER A 19 -10.05 -18.56 -2.83
C SER A 19 -9.21 -18.13 -1.62
N PHE A 20 -7.92 -18.43 -1.61
CA PHE A 20 -7.00 -17.91 -0.59
C PHE A 20 -6.71 -16.41 -0.77
N ASP A 21 -6.55 -15.95 -2.01
CA ASP A 21 -6.40 -14.51 -2.29
C ASP A 21 -7.61 -13.69 -1.81
N LEU A 22 -8.83 -14.22 -1.99
CA LEU A 22 -10.06 -13.61 -1.48
C LEU A 22 -10.07 -13.50 0.05
N LEU A 23 -9.55 -14.50 0.78
CA LEU A 23 -9.43 -14.42 2.23
C LEU A 23 -8.44 -13.32 2.67
N LEU A 24 -7.46 -12.99 1.83
CA LEU A 24 -6.48 -11.95 2.10
C LEU A 24 -6.97 -10.54 1.76
N PHE A 25 -8.11 -10.37 1.08
CA PHE A 25 -8.60 -9.06 0.68
C PHE A 25 -8.79 -8.08 1.83
N ALA A 26 -9.39 -8.50 2.94
CA ALA A 26 -9.57 -7.64 4.11
C ALA A 26 -8.21 -7.17 4.66
N ARG A 27 -7.18 -8.03 4.60
CA ARG A 27 -5.82 -7.67 4.98
C ARG A 27 -5.19 -6.71 3.97
N LYS A 28 -5.31 -6.96 2.67
CA LYS A 28 -4.78 -6.08 1.62
C LYS A 28 -5.39 -4.68 1.73
N LEU A 29 -6.70 -4.58 1.94
CA LEU A 29 -7.36 -3.30 2.16
C LEU A 29 -6.83 -2.57 3.40
N LEU A 30 -6.58 -3.29 4.51
CA LEU A 30 -6.09 -2.70 5.75
C LEU A 30 -4.61 -2.28 5.69
N ILE A 31 -3.77 -3.06 5.00
CA ILE A 31 -2.31 -2.90 5.01
C ILE A 31 -1.82 -2.10 3.80
N ASP A 32 -2.28 -2.46 2.60
CA ASP A 32 -1.82 -1.87 1.33
C ASP A 32 -2.72 -0.70 0.90
N GLY A 33 -3.95 -0.64 1.42
CA GLY A 33 -4.90 0.45 1.19
C GLY A 33 -5.91 0.17 0.07
N GLU A 34 -6.81 1.12 -0.14
CA GLU A 34 -7.95 1.00 -1.06
C GLU A 34 -7.52 0.89 -2.53
N ALA A 35 -6.56 1.73 -2.97
CA ALA A 35 -6.11 1.77 -4.36
C ALA A 35 -5.59 0.40 -4.84
N THR A 36 -4.67 -0.20 -4.07
CA THR A 36 -4.10 -1.53 -4.36
C THR A 36 -5.15 -2.63 -4.24
N TYR A 37 -6.08 -2.53 -3.28
CA TYR A 37 -7.19 -3.46 -3.16
C TYR A 37 -8.11 -3.44 -4.39
N MET A 38 -8.48 -2.25 -4.86
CA MET A 38 -9.35 -2.06 -6.03
C MET A 38 -8.69 -2.55 -7.31
N ALA A 39 -7.39 -2.29 -7.49
CA ALA A 39 -6.61 -2.84 -8.59
C ALA A 39 -6.63 -4.37 -8.59
N HIS A 40 -6.36 -5.00 -7.46
CA HIS A 40 -6.35 -6.46 -7.35
C HIS A 40 -7.73 -7.08 -7.55
N LEU A 41 -8.78 -6.43 -7.06
CA LEU A 41 -10.16 -6.84 -7.30
C LEU A 41 -10.53 -6.77 -8.78
N LEU A 42 -10.05 -5.75 -9.50
CA LEU A 42 -10.25 -5.63 -10.94
C LEU A 42 -9.54 -6.74 -11.72
N GLU A 43 -8.28 -7.05 -11.40
CA GLU A 43 -7.52 -8.15 -12.01
C GLU A 43 -8.23 -9.50 -11.82
N LEU A 44 -8.69 -9.78 -10.60
CA LEU A 44 -9.44 -10.99 -10.29
C LEU A 44 -10.79 -11.02 -11.00
N SER A 45 -11.42 -9.84 -11.21
CA SER A 45 -12.68 -9.76 -11.93
C SER A 45 -12.55 -10.12 -13.42
N GLU A 46 -11.35 -9.96 -13.98
CA GLU A 46 -11.00 -10.27 -15.36
C GLU A 46 -10.50 -11.70 -15.54
N SER A 47 -10.01 -12.33 -14.47
CA SER A 47 -9.71 -13.76 -14.48
C SER A 47 -11.01 -14.56 -14.58
N ASP A 48 -11.24 -15.21 -15.73
CA ASP A 48 -12.44 -16.00 -16.06
C ASP A 48 -12.63 -17.26 -15.19
N SER A 49 -11.84 -17.44 -14.13
CA SER A 49 -11.65 -18.74 -13.49
C SER A 49 -12.62 -19.09 -12.37
N GLU A 50 -13.47 -18.18 -11.85
CA GLU A 50 -14.16 -18.50 -10.59
C GLU A 50 -15.68 -18.28 -10.48
N ASP A 51 -16.32 -19.31 -9.91
CA ASP A 51 -17.73 -19.37 -9.53
C ASP A 51 -18.14 -18.33 -8.49
N TRP A 52 -17.22 -17.77 -7.68
CA TRP A 52 -17.58 -16.79 -6.64
C TRP A 52 -18.09 -15.48 -7.26
N MET A 53 -17.54 -15.05 -8.40
CA MET A 53 -17.99 -13.85 -9.11
C MET A 53 -19.36 -14.06 -9.76
N LYS A 54 -19.70 -15.29 -10.18
CA LYS A 54 -21.03 -15.64 -10.69
C LYS A 54 -22.09 -15.52 -9.61
N ASN A 55 -21.75 -15.86 -8.37
CA ASN A 55 -22.65 -15.72 -7.21
C ASN A 55 -22.76 -14.28 -6.69
N ASN A 56 -21.90 -13.37 -7.14
CA ASN A 56 -21.82 -11.97 -6.69
C ASN A 56 -22.01 -10.97 -7.84
N LEU A 57 -23.06 -11.15 -8.66
CA LEU A 57 -23.36 -10.32 -9.85
C LEU A 57 -23.37 -8.80 -9.57
N ASN A 58 -23.88 -8.39 -8.40
CA ASN A 58 -23.92 -6.97 -8.00
C ASN A 58 -22.52 -6.38 -7.77
N LEU A 59 -21.60 -7.17 -7.21
CA LEU A 59 -20.22 -6.73 -7.01
C LEU A 59 -19.50 -6.63 -8.36
N LYS A 60 -19.69 -7.65 -9.22
CA LYS A 60 -19.14 -7.68 -10.58
C LYS A 60 -19.60 -6.47 -11.41
N SER A 61 -20.89 -6.14 -11.40
CA SER A 61 -21.41 -4.99 -12.14
C SER A 61 -20.85 -3.66 -11.63
N ARG A 62 -20.62 -3.53 -10.32
CA ARG A 62 -20.02 -2.33 -9.73
C ARG A 62 -18.55 -2.18 -10.14
N ILE A 63 -17.77 -3.25 -10.05
CA ILE A 63 -16.35 -3.23 -10.47
C ILE A 63 -16.24 -2.89 -11.95
N LEU A 64 -17.04 -3.54 -12.82
CA LEU A 64 -17.04 -3.28 -14.25
C LEU A 64 -17.54 -1.87 -14.62
N SER A 65 -18.32 -1.23 -13.75
CA SER A 65 -18.76 0.15 -13.97
C SER A 65 -17.70 1.20 -13.59
N CYS A 66 -16.67 0.82 -12.85
CA CYS A 66 -15.58 1.71 -12.50
C CYS A 66 -14.65 1.92 -13.70
N ASP A 67 -14.04 3.11 -13.79
CA ASP A 67 -13.03 3.38 -14.80
C ASP A 67 -11.74 2.63 -14.47
N ARG A 68 -11.45 1.58 -15.25
CA ARG A 68 -10.23 0.79 -15.17
C ARG A 68 -8.97 1.65 -15.18
N LYS A 69 -8.91 2.65 -16.06
CA LYS A 69 -7.71 3.49 -16.17
C LYS A 69 -7.49 4.30 -14.90
N SER A 70 -8.57 4.81 -14.32
CA SER A 70 -8.53 5.52 -13.05
C SER A 70 -8.06 4.62 -11.90
N ILE A 71 -8.57 3.38 -11.80
CA ILE A 71 -8.17 2.44 -10.75
C ILE A 71 -6.68 2.09 -10.86
N MET A 72 -6.21 1.79 -12.08
CA MET A 72 -4.81 1.42 -12.29
C MET A 72 -3.87 2.61 -12.02
N ALA A 73 -4.24 3.81 -12.46
CA ALA A 73 -3.47 5.02 -12.17
C ALA A 73 -3.38 5.30 -10.66
N ASP A 74 -4.50 5.18 -9.94
CA ASP A 74 -4.55 5.38 -8.49
C ASP A 74 -3.67 4.34 -7.75
N ALA A 75 -3.68 3.09 -8.19
CA ALA A 75 -2.81 2.05 -7.63
C ALA A 75 -1.32 2.28 -7.93
N GLU A 76 -0.97 2.78 -9.12
CA GLU A 76 0.39 3.17 -9.46
C GLU A 76 0.87 4.35 -8.60
N ASP A 77 0.01 5.36 -8.39
CA ASP A 77 0.32 6.51 -7.55
C ASP A 77 0.48 6.10 -6.08
N ALA A 78 -0.37 5.20 -5.59
CA ALA A 78 -0.23 4.62 -4.25
C ALA A 78 1.09 3.88 -4.08
N LEU A 79 1.50 3.06 -5.06
CA LEU A 79 2.79 2.35 -5.04
C LEU A 79 3.97 3.34 -5.01
N ARG A 80 3.94 4.40 -5.80
CA ARG A 80 4.96 5.46 -5.77
C ARG A 80 5.01 6.15 -4.41
N GLY A 81 3.85 6.39 -3.79
CA GLY A 81 3.75 6.93 -2.43
C GLY A 81 4.39 5.99 -1.39
N MET A 82 4.14 4.68 -1.49
CA MET A 82 4.75 3.67 -0.63
C MET A 82 6.27 3.62 -0.78
N GLU A 83 6.79 3.66 -2.02
CA GLU A 83 8.22 3.72 -2.31
C GLU A 83 8.86 5.00 -1.74
N ALA A 84 8.17 6.13 -1.86
CA ALA A 84 8.63 7.41 -1.33
C ALA A 84 8.69 7.37 0.21
N MET A 85 7.69 6.78 0.88
CA MET A 85 7.69 6.56 2.32
C MET A 85 8.78 5.57 2.77
N GLN A 86 9.03 4.52 2.00
CA GLN A 86 10.13 3.59 2.28
C GLN A 86 11.49 4.31 2.19
N SER A 87 11.68 5.19 1.20
CA SER A 87 12.88 6.02 1.12
C SER A 87 13.06 6.94 2.34
N ILE A 88 11.98 7.51 2.88
CA ILE A 88 12.02 8.29 4.13
C ILE A 88 12.46 7.41 5.30
N ARG A 89 11.89 6.20 5.41
CA ARG A 89 12.22 5.23 6.46
C ARG A 89 13.69 4.83 6.39
N ASP A 90 14.18 4.48 5.22
CA ASP A 90 15.59 4.08 5.02
C ASP A 90 16.56 5.22 5.37
N ARG A 91 16.17 6.47 5.11
CA ARG A 91 16.95 7.66 5.43
C ARG A 91 17.02 7.95 6.93
N LEU A 92 15.92 7.72 7.65
CA LEU A 92 15.83 7.92 9.10
C LEU A 92 16.46 6.76 9.89
N GLY A 93 16.45 5.55 9.34
CA GLY A 93 16.97 4.36 10.02
C GLY A 93 16.30 4.15 11.38
N ASP A 94 17.12 3.99 12.41
CA ASP A 94 16.66 3.77 13.80
C ASP A 94 15.86 4.95 14.38
N LEU A 95 15.97 6.14 13.77
CA LEU A 95 15.21 7.33 14.19
C LEU A 95 13.80 7.37 13.63
N PHE A 96 13.43 6.43 12.74
CA PHE A 96 12.08 6.37 12.19
C PHE A 96 11.07 6.07 13.32
N PRO A 97 10.04 6.90 13.50
CA PRO A 97 9.07 6.72 14.58
C PRO A 97 8.16 5.53 14.28
N GLU A 98 8.56 4.33 14.69
CA GLU A 98 7.72 3.15 14.56
C GLU A 98 6.40 3.36 15.29
N ARG A 99 5.28 3.21 14.58
CA ARG A 99 3.92 3.47 15.10
C ARG A 99 3.71 4.90 15.61
N GLY A 100 4.50 5.86 15.15
CA GLY A 100 4.38 7.26 15.52
C GLY A 100 4.92 7.60 16.91
N VAL A 101 5.76 6.75 17.49
CA VAL A 101 6.40 7.01 18.80
C VAL A 101 7.91 6.99 18.70
N THR A 102 8.57 7.82 19.52
CA THR A 102 10.03 7.90 19.67
C THR A 102 10.37 7.94 21.16
N LYS A 103 11.55 7.45 21.53
CA LYS A 103 12.03 7.56 22.92
C LYS A 103 12.24 9.01 23.30
N LEU A 104 12.05 9.34 24.58
CA LEU A 104 12.20 10.72 25.04
C LEU A 104 13.61 11.27 24.77
N GLU A 105 14.63 10.43 24.93
CA GLU A 105 16.04 10.83 24.72
C GLU A 105 16.36 11.11 23.25
N GLU A 106 15.61 10.51 22.33
CA GLU A 106 15.79 10.61 20.88
C GLU A 106 14.83 11.62 20.24
N TYR A 107 13.90 12.21 21.00
CA TYR A 107 12.82 13.05 20.47
C TYR A 107 13.33 14.22 19.61
N GLU A 108 14.23 15.04 20.16
CA GLU A 108 14.79 16.19 19.45
C GLU A 108 15.63 15.75 18.24
N LEU A 109 16.38 14.64 18.39
CA LEU A 109 17.18 14.07 17.31
C LEU A 109 16.30 13.57 16.16
N THR A 110 15.20 12.89 16.46
CA THR A 110 14.21 12.45 15.47
C THR A 110 13.51 13.63 14.81
N LYS A 111 13.13 14.68 15.55
CA LYS A 111 12.56 15.90 14.97
C LYS A 111 13.51 16.56 13.98
N ASP A 112 14.78 16.71 14.34
CA ASP A 112 15.78 17.30 13.45
C ASP A 112 16.02 16.45 12.20
N ALA A 113 16.03 15.12 12.35
CA ALA A 113 16.15 14.20 11.23
C ALA A 113 14.92 14.30 10.30
N LEU A 114 13.70 14.35 10.85
CA LEU A 114 12.45 14.53 10.09
C LEU A 114 12.45 15.86 9.32
N ARG A 115 12.91 16.96 9.94
CA ARG A 115 13.03 18.27 9.26
C ARG A 115 14.01 18.22 8.09
N ARG A 116 15.13 17.51 8.22
CA ARG A 116 16.09 17.33 7.10
C ARG A 116 15.48 16.52 5.97
N VAL A 117 14.84 15.39 6.30
CA VAL A 117 14.20 14.53 5.30
C VAL A 117 13.04 15.25 4.61
N LYS A 118 12.28 16.10 5.32
CA LYS A 118 11.28 16.99 4.72
C LYS A 118 11.87 17.82 3.59
N GLN A 119 12.98 18.51 3.85
CA GLN A 119 13.60 19.39 2.84
C GLN A 119 14.13 18.59 1.64
N GLU A 120 14.75 17.44 1.88
CA GLU A 120 15.20 16.53 0.82
C GLU A 120 14.03 16.01 -0.03
N PHE A 121 12.93 15.62 0.63
CA PHE A 121 11.73 15.11 0.00
C PHE A 121 11.05 16.18 -0.87
N ILE A 122 10.82 17.37 -0.31
CA ILE A 122 10.22 18.49 -1.04
C ILE A 122 11.09 18.87 -2.24
N GLY A 123 12.41 18.93 -2.07
CA GLY A 123 13.33 19.22 -3.18
C GLY A 123 13.32 18.18 -4.30
N ARG A 124 12.90 16.95 -4.01
CA ARG A 124 12.82 15.85 -4.98
C ARG A 124 11.46 15.77 -5.68
N PHE A 125 10.36 16.04 -4.96
CA PHE A 125 9.01 15.76 -5.44
C PHE A 125 8.19 17.00 -5.80
N ALA A 126 8.54 18.19 -5.31
CA ALA A 126 7.87 19.43 -5.69
C ALA A 126 8.54 20.03 -6.94
N HIS A 127 7.77 20.18 -8.00
CA HIS A 127 8.19 20.75 -9.28
C HIS A 127 7.70 22.19 -9.46
N THR A 128 6.71 22.63 -8.66
CA THR A 128 6.20 24.01 -8.66
C THR A 128 6.24 24.62 -7.26
N ASP A 129 6.13 25.95 -7.19
CA ASP A 129 6.08 26.67 -5.92
C ASP A 129 4.78 26.37 -5.16
N GLU A 130 3.68 26.12 -5.87
CA GLU A 130 2.41 25.68 -5.30
C GLU A 130 2.54 24.30 -4.65
N GLU A 131 3.15 23.33 -5.34
CA GLU A 131 3.40 21.99 -4.79
C GLU A 131 4.32 22.08 -3.56
N ARG A 132 5.36 22.92 -3.63
CA ARG A 132 6.28 23.14 -2.53
C ARG A 132 5.56 23.66 -1.29
N THR A 133 4.66 24.61 -1.47
CA THR A 133 3.85 25.18 -0.38
C THR A 133 2.89 24.13 0.19
N ALA A 134 2.18 23.39 -0.68
CA ALA A 134 1.27 22.34 -0.26
C ALA A 134 1.99 21.25 0.58
N TRP A 135 3.20 20.85 0.18
CA TRP A 135 4.01 19.92 0.96
C TRP A 135 4.51 20.50 2.29
N GLN A 136 4.81 21.79 2.35
CA GLN A 136 5.19 22.44 3.60
C GLN A 136 4.04 22.44 4.61
N GLU A 137 2.84 22.77 4.16
CA GLU A 137 1.62 22.83 4.98
C GLU A 137 1.11 21.45 5.39
N SER A 138 1.28 20.43 4.54
CA SER A 138 0.80 19.06 4.81
C SER A 138 1.72 18.25 5.73
N TRP A 139 2.90 18.78 6.10
CA TRP A 139 3.87 18.03 6.88
C TRP A 139 3.46 17.94 8.36
N PRO A 140 3.19 16.73 8.89
CA PRO A 140 2.55 16.57 10.19
C PRO A 140 3.50 16.66 11.39
N PHE A 141 4.79 16.87 11.17
CA PHE A 141 5.83 16.81 12.21
C PHE A 141 6.50 18.16 12.50
N ASP A 142 5.98 19.23 11.91
CA ASP A 142 6.36 20.59 12.32
C ASP A 142 5.65 20.97 13.63
N ASP A 143 6.16 21.98 14.33
CA ASP A 143 5.67 22.41 15.65
C ASP A 143 4.28 23.07 15.62
#